data_AF-A0A353NAG8-F1
#
_entry.id   AF-A0A353NAG8-F1
#
_cell.length_a   1.000
_cell.length_b   1.000
_cell.length_c   1.000
_cell.angle_alpha   90.00
_cell.angle_beta   90.00
_cell.angle_gamma   90.00
#
_symmetry.space_group_name_H-M   'P 1'
#
loop_
_entity.id
_entity.type
_entity.pdbx_description
1 polymer ?
#
loop_
_entity_poly.entity_id
_entity_poly.type
_entity_poly.pdbx_seq_one_letter_code
_entity_poly.pdbx_strand_id
1 'polypeptide(L)'
;MSGGVDSSVAAYLLQQDGYEVIGMTMQIWPDDTPPDEAGGCCGLSAVEDARHVCQQLGIPHYTINFRDEFEERVIKYFLAEYKQGRTPNPCIACNRYVKWESLLRKALQIGAEYIATGHYARISKEEKTKRFLLKKAATLTKDQTYALYNLTQYQLAHTLMPLGDYTKDEVRQIAQDIGLVVATKPDSQEICFIPDHNYGRYIEEHTTFPASPGNFIDQQGQSLGQHKGIIQ
;
A
#
# COMPACT_ATOMS: atom_id res chain seq x y z
N MET A 1 8.25 0.15 -5.94
CA MET A 1 9.34 -0.11 -4.98
C MET A 1 9.06 0.65 -3.69
N SER A 2 8.81 -0.08 -2.61
CA SER A 2 8.42 0.52 -1.32
C SER A 2 9.48 0.34 -0.23
N GLY A 3 10.69 -0.08 -0.62
CA GLY A 3 11.77 -0.41 0.32
C GLY A 3 11.52 -1.67 1.16
N GLY A 4 10.51 -2.47 0.80
CA GLY A 4 10.19 -3.74 1.46
C GLY A 4 10.59 -4.95 0.61
N VAL A 5 10.71 -6.10 1.27
CA VAL A 5 11.07 -7.40 0.65
C VAL A 5 10.17 -7.71 -0.54
N ASP A 6 8.85 -7.59 -0.38
CA ASP A 6 7.88 -8.03 -1.38
C ASP A 6 8.04 -7.28 -2.70
N SER A 7 8.11 -5.95 -2.66
CA SER A 7 8.32 -5.16 -3.87
C SER A 7 9.67 -5.44 -4.53
N SER A 8 10.68 -5.78 -3.73
CA SER A 8 12.05 -6.06 -4.19
C SER A 8 12.14 -7.38 -4.92
N VAL A 9 11.57 -8.43 -4.34
CA VAL A 9 11.50 -9.76 -4.97
C VAL A 9 10.59 -9.72 -6.20
N ALA A 10 9.48 -8.97 -6.17
CA ALA A 10 8.63 -8.80 -7.35
C ALA A 10 9.40 -8.19 -8.53
N ALA A 11 10.24 -7.18 -8.29
CA ALA A 11 11.09 -6.59 -9.32
C ALA A 11 12.13 -7.58 -9.86
N TYR A 12 12.78 -8.34 -8.96
CA TYR A 12 13.73 -9.38 -9.34
C TYR A 12 13.08 -10.47 -10.21
N LEU A 13 11.93 -11.01 -9.80
CA LEU A 13 11.22 -12.05 -10.55
C LEU A 13 10.86 -11.59 -11.97
N LEU A 14 10.37 -10.36 -12.12
CA LEU A 14 10.07 -9.80 -13.45
C LEU A 14 11.31 -9.64 -14.32
N GLN A 15 12.45 -9.27 -13.73
CA GLN A 15 13.71 -9.23 -14.46
C GLN A 15 14.13 -10.62 -14.93
N GLN A 16 13.96 -11.66 -14.10
CA GLN A 16 14.23 -13.05 -14.49
C GLN A 16 13.27 -13.56 -15.58
N ASP A 17 12.02 -13.09 -15.58
CA ASP A 17 11.04 -13.38 -16.63
C ASP A 17 11.31 -12.62 -17.94
N GLY A 18 12.37 -11.81 -18.00
CA GLY A 18 12.83 -11.12 -19.20
C GLY A 18 12.19 -9.75 -19.46
N TYR A 19 11.48 -9.17 -18.49
CA TYR A 19 10.94 -7.82 -18.62
C TYR A 19 12.04 -6.75 -18.47
N GLU A 20 11.87 -5.64 -19.17
CA GLU A 20 12.57 -4.39 -18.85
C GLU A 20 11.91 -3.76 -17.61
N VAL A 21 12.63 -3.81 -16.47
CA VAL A 21 12.08 -3.39 -15.18
C VAL A 21 12.61 -2.01 -14.78
N ILE A 22 11.70 -1.15 -14.34
CA ILE A 22 12.01 0.15 -13.74
C ILE A 22 11.41 0.20 -12.33
N GLY A 23 12.21 0.57 -11.34
CA GLY A 23 11.76 0.79 -9.98
C GLY A 23 11.11 2.17 -9.82
N MET A 24 9.86 2.22 -9.36
CA MET A 24 9.17 3.48 -9.04
C MET A 24 8.78 3.53 -7.57
N THR A 25 9.20 4.56 -6.84
CA THR A 25 8.81 4.82 -5.45
C THR A 25 7.85 6.01 -5.39
N MET A 26 6.75 5.85 -4.66
CA MET A 26 5.76 6.91 -4.45
C MET A 26 6.17 7.71 -3.21
N GLN A 27 6.47 9.00 -3.39
CA GLN A 27 6.64 9.93 -2.29
C GLN A 27 5.26 10.46 -1.88
N ILE A 28 4.84 10.10 -0.66
CA ILE A 28 3.51 10.43 -0.13
C ILE A 28 3.57 11.15 1.25
N TRP A 29 4.77 11.35 1.80
CA TRP A 29 5.00 12.02 3.08
C TRP A 29 5.35 13.52 2.89
N PRO A 30 5.17 14.37 3.93
CA PRO A 30 5.61 15.78 3.94
C PRO A 30 7.14 15.95 3.81
N ASP A 31 7.60 17.12 3.34
CA ASP A 31 9.05 17.39 3.18
C ASP A 31 9.74 17.61 4.53
N ASP A 32 8.95 17.95 5.55
CA ASP A 32 9.43 18.39 6.86
C ASP A 32 9.58 17.22 7.85
N THR A 33 9.37 15.97 7.42
CA THR A 33 9.50 14.80 8.29
C THR A 33 10.99 14.46 8.47
N PRO A 34 11.53 14.47 9.70
CA PRO A 34 12.91 14.05 9.95
C PRO A 34 13.16 12.63 9.42
N PRO A 35 14.35 12.34 8.87
CA PRO A 35 14.69 11.03 8.29
C PRO A 35 14.38 9.83 9.20
N ASP A 36 14.47 10.05 10.51
CA ASP A 36 14.37 9.02 11.54
C ASP A 36 12.94 8.85 12.11
N GLU A 37 12.02 9.79 11.84
CA GLU A 37 10.65 9.76 12.38
C GLU A 37 9.60 9.24 11.37
N ALA A 38 9.96 9.12 10.09
CA ALA A 38 9.11 8.52 9.07
C ALA A 38 9.16 6.98 9.14
N GLY A 39 8.56 6.41 10.19
CA GLY A 39 8.43 4.95 10.34
C GLY A 39 7.62 4.32 9.19
N GLY A 40 8.09 3.17 8.69
CA GLY A 40 7.32 2.30 7.79
C GLY A 40 7.74 2.30 6.30
N CYS A 41 6.81 1.87 5.45
CA CYS A 41 6.96 1.66 3.99
C CYS A 41 7.18 2.96 3.18
N CYS A 42 7.04 4.11 3.82
CA CYS A 42 6.81 5.41 3.19
C CYS A 42 7.62 6.53 3.87
N GLY A 43 8.84 6.23 4.31
CA GLY A 43 9.78 7.23 4.81
C GLY A 43 11.01 7.39 3.93
N LEU A 44 11.88 8.34 4.28
CA LEU A 44 13.17 8.57 3.60
C LEU A 44 14.03 7.29 3.57
N SER A 45 14.08 6.56 4.68
CA SER A 45 14.75 5.25 4.76
C SER A 45 14.20 4.23 3.77
N ALA A 46 12.88 4.22 3.51
CA ALA A 46 12.26 3.32 2.54
C ALA A 46 12.62 3.68 1.09
N VAL A 47 12.86 4.97 0.79
CA VAL A 47 13.38 5.41 -0.52
C VAL A 47 14.81 4.95 -0.71
N GLU A 48 15.65 5.10 0.32
CA GLU A 48 17.05 4.67 0.27
C GLU A 48 17.16 3.16 0.08
N ASP A 49 16.36 2.38 0.82
CA ASP A 49 16.26 0.93 0.66
C ASP A 49 15.82 0.56 -0.76
N ALA A 50 14.78 1.23 -1.28
CA ALA A 50 14.31 1.01 -2.65
C ALA A 50 15.40 1.31 -3.68
N ARG A 51 16.12 2.42 -3.50
CA ARG A 51 17.23 2.83 -4.37
C ARG A 51 18.37 1.82 -4.32
N HIS A 52 18.74 1.34 -3.13
CA HIS A 52 19.80 0.35 -2.96
C HIS A 52 19.45 -0.99 -3.63
N VAL A 53 18.22 -1.47 -3.43
CA VAL A 53 17.73 -2.67 -4.11
C VAL A 53 17.76 -2.49 -5.63
N CYS A 54 17.28 -1.37 -6.15
CA CYS A 54 17.30 -1.12 -7.59
C CYS A 54 18.73 -1.11 -8.15
N GLN A 55 19.67 -0.51 -7.41
CA GLN A 55 21.10 -0.52 -7.77
C GLN A 55 21.68 -1.95 -7.78
N GLN A 56 21.36 -2.76 -6.77
CA GLN A 56 21.80 -4.16 -6.70
C GLN A 56 21.24 -5.00 -7.85
N LEU A 57 19.98 -4.78 -8.23
CA LEU A 57 19.33 -5.44 -9.36
C LEU A 57 19.76 -4.85 -10.73
N GLY A 58 20.50 -3.74 -10.75
CA GLY A 58 20.90 -3.07 -11.98
C GLY A 58 19.74 -2.44 -12.77
N ILE A 59 18.68 -2.02 -12.08
CA ILE A 59 17.48 -1.40 -12.69
C ILE A 59 17.39 0.10 -12.39
N PRO A 60 16.87 0.94 -13.31
CA PRO A 60 16.64 2.35 -13.04
C PRO A 60 15.64 2.57 -11.89
N HIS A 61 15.83 3.63 -11.11
CA HIS A 61 14.95 4.00 -10.01
C HIS A 61 14.46 5.44 -10.13
N TYR A 62 13.16 5.65 -10.00
CA TYR A 62 12.52 6.96 -9.99
C TYR A 62 11.67 7.14 -8.73
N THR A 63 11.75 8.32 -8.14
CA THR A 63 10.84 8.75 -7.08
C THR A 63 9.84 9.73 -7.65
N ILE A 64 8.55 9.47 -7.44
CA ILE A 64 7.45 10.28 -7.98
C ILE A 64 6.62 10.82 -6.84
N ASN A 65 6.43 12.13 -6.84
CA ASN A 65 5.58 12.83 -5.89
C ASN A 65 4.10 12.52 -6.17
N PHE A 66 3.42 12.00 -5.16
CA PHE A 66 1.98 11.78 -5.11
C PHE A 66 1.38 12.34 -3.81
N ARG A 67 2.03 13.33 -3.19
CA ARG A 67 1.60 13.93 -1.91
C ARG A 67 0.18 14.49 -2.02
N ASP A 68 -0.07 15.32 -3.03
CA ASP A 68 -1.35 16.00 -3.19
C ASP A 68 -2.47 14.99 -3.44
N GLU A 69 -2.24 13.99 -4.29
CA GLU A 69 -3.20 12.92 -4.51
C GLU A 69 -3.44 12.07 -3.26
N PHE A 70 -2.39 11.78 -2.49
CA PHE A 70 -2.50 11.01 -1.26
C PHE A 70 -3.27 11.77 -0.18
N GLU A 71 -2.95 13.04 0.03
CA GLU A 71 -3.64 13.94 0.95
C GLU A 71 -5.14 14.03 0.60
N GLU A 72 -5.44 14.34 -0.67
CA GLU A 72 -6.80 14.56 -1.13
C GLU A 72 -7.64 13.28 -1.14
N ARG A 73 -7.08 12.16 -1.60
CA ARG A 73 -7.86 10.93 -1.87
C ARG A 73 -7.78 9.89 -0.77
N VAL A 74 -6.81 9.99 0.14
CA VAL A 74 -6.60 9.01 1.21
C VAL A 74 -6.81 9.64 2.58
N ILE A 75 -6.05 10.70 2.91
CA ILE A 75 -6.10 11.33 4.25
C ILE A 75 -7.43 12.04 4.46
N LYS A 76 -7.85 12.93 3.55
CA LYS A 76 -9.14 13.62 3.69
C LYS A 76 -10.33 12.67 3.69
N TYR A 77 -10.29 11.60 2.89
CA TYR A 77 -11.28 10.52 2.93
C TYR A 77 -11.33 9.88 4.32
N PHE A 78 -10.19 9.45 4.85
CA PHE A 78 -10.08 8.83 6.17
C PHE A 78 -10.69 9.73 7.25
N LEU A 79 -10.30 11.00 7.30
CA LEU A 79 -10.81 11.96 8.28
C LEU A 79 -12.32 12.22 8.12
N ALA A 80 -12.82 12.31 6.88
CA ALA A 80 -14.23 12.56 6.61
C ALA A 80 -15.14 11.40 7.01
N GLU A 81 -14.67 10.15 6.91
CA GLU A 81 -15.42 8.96 7.33
C GLU A 81 -15.55 8.88 8.86
N TYR A 82 -14.47 9.16 9.59
CA TYR A 82 -14.51 9.20 11.06
C TYR A 82 -15.45 10.29 11.59
N LYS A 83 -15.48 11.46 10.96
CA LYS A 83 -16.45 12.53 11.29
C LYS A 83 -17.91 12.09 11.14
N GLN A 84 -18.16 11.07 10.32
CA GLN A 84 -19.48 10.50 10.10
C GLN A 84 -19.75 9.23 10.94
N GLY A 85 -18.86 8.91 11.88
CA GLY A 85 -18.97 7.73 12.74
C GLY A 85 -18.77 6.41 12.00
N ARG A 86 -18.02 6.41 10.88
CA ARG A 86 -17.67 5.22 10.13
C ARG A 86 -16.20 4.84 10.33
N THR A 87 -15.89 3.57 10.10
CA THR A 87 -14.51 3.05 10.14
C THR A 87 -13.98 2.88 8.71
N PRO A 88 -13.17 3.83 8.20
CA PRO A 88 -12.60 3.76 6.85
C PRO A 88 -11.49 2.73 6.73
N ASN A 89 -11.22 2.32 5.49
CA ASN A 89 -10.00 1.59 5.13
C ASN A 89 -9.16 2.43 4.14
N PRO A 90 -8.14 3.17 4.61
CA PRO A 90 -7.36 4.04 3.74
C PRO A 90 -6.48 3.26 2.75
N CYS A 91 -6.12 2.01 3.04
CA CYS A 91 -5.35 1.17 2.12
C CYS A 91 -6.15 0.84 0.84
N ILE A 92 -7.46 0.62 0.97
CA ILE A 92 -8.36 0.43 -0.19
C ILE A 92 -8.39 1.71 -1.05
N ALA A 93 -8.50 2.88 -0.41
CA ALA A 93 -8.49 4.17 -1.13
C ALA A 93 -7.15 4.42 -1.83
N CYS A 94 -6.03 4.18 -1.14
CA CYS A 94 -4.68 4.32 -1.68
C CYS A 94 -4.43 3.40 -2.89
N ASN A 95 -4.84 2.13 -2.79
CA ASN A 95 -4.74 1.21 -3.93
C ASN A 95 -5.51 1.75 -5.13
N ARG A 96 -6.78 2.13 -4.94
CA ARG A 96 -7.61 2.65 -6.04
C ARG A 96 -7.03 3.92 -6.67
N TYR A 97 -6.89 4.99 -5.88
CA TYR A 97 -6.66 6.34 -6.40
C TYR A 97 -5.19 6.65 -6.63
N VAL A 98 -4.28 6.06 -5.85
CA VAL A 98 -2.86 6.40 -5.91
C VAL A 98 -2.10 5.35 -6.73
N LYS A 99 -2.16 4.07 -6.34
CA LYS A 99 -1.38 3.01 -7.03
C LYS A 99 -1.90 2.65 -8.42
N TRP A 100 -3.21 2.50 -8.60
CA TRP A 100 -3.77 1.99 -9.86
C TRP A 100 -4.40 3.05 -10.76
N GLU A 101 -4.59 4.28 -10.28
CA GLU A 101 -5.03 5.40 -11.10
C GLU A 101 -3.84 6.31 -11.41
N SER A 102 -3.26 6.97 -10.40
CA SER A 102 -2.16 7.92 -10.62
C SER A 102 -0.84 7.27 -11.05
N LEU A 103 -0.38 6.23 -10.35
CA LEU A 103 0.89 5.56 -10.67
C LEU A 103 0.82 4.80 -12.00
N LEU A 104 -0.28 4.08 -12.30
CA LEU A 104 -0.48 3.47 -13.62
C LEU A 104 -0.40 4.53 -14.73
N ARG A 105 -1.12 5.65 -14.58
CA ARG A 105 -1.09 6.73 -15.56
C ARG A 105 0.32 7.29 -15.78
N LYS A 106 1.08 7.52 -14.69
CA LYS A 106 2.48 7.97 -14.76
C LYS A 106 3.38 6.95 -15.45
N ALA A 107 3.21 5.65 -15.14
CA ALA A 107 3.98 4.57 -15.76
C ALA A 107 3.75 4.51 -17.28
N LEU A 108 2.50 4.61 -17.72
CA LEU A 108 2.16 4.64 -19.15
C LEU A 108 2.76 5.87 -19.86
N GLN A 109 2.82 7.03 -19.19
CA GLN A 109 3.40 8.26 -19.76
C GLN A 109 4.91 8.16 -20.00
N ILE A 110 5.62 7.33 -19.24
CA ILE A 110 7.06 7.09 -19.42
C ILE A 110 7.34 5.88 -20.32
N GLY A 111 6.31 5.32 -20.98
CA GLY A 111 6.44 4.24 -21.95
C GLY A 111 6.35 2.82 -21.37
N ALA A 112 6.04 2.66 -20.08
CA ALA A 112 5.81 1.33 -19.53
C ALA A 112 4.48 0.76 -20.04
N GLU A 113 4.41 -0.55 -20.26
CA GLU A 113 3.20 -1.25 -20.67
C GLU A 113 2.40 -1.78 -19.46
N TYR A 114 3.09 -2.05 -18.35
CA TYR A 114 2.52 -2.63 -17.15
C TYR A 114 3.03 -1.92 -15.90
N ILE A 115 2.24 -1.96 -14.83
CA ILE A 115 2.74 -1.78 -13.47
C ILE A 115 2.81 -3.13 -12.76
N ALA A 116 3.75 -3.26 -11.84
CA ALA A 116 3.85 -4.41 -10.95
C ALA A 116 3.88 -3.97 -9.49
N THR A 117 3.33 -4.81 -8.63
CA THR A 117 3.36 -4.56 -7.19
C THR A 117 3.71 -5.84 -6.43
N GLY A 118 4.22 -5.71 -5.21
CA GLY A 118 4.45 -6.84 -4.32
C GLY A 118 3.17 -7.34 -3.63
N HIS A 119 1.99 -7.18 -4.24
CA HIS A 119 0.77 -7.73 -3.66
C HIS A 119 0.65 -9.23 -3.94
N TYR A 120 0.18 -9.96 -2.94
CA TYR A 120 -0.16 -11.37 -3.05
C TYR A 120 -1.57 -11.51 -3.61
N ALA A 121 -1.65 -11.53 -4.93
CA ALA A 121 -2.87 -11.78 -5.70
C ALA A 121 -2.49 -12.33 -7.08
N ARG A 122 -3.44 -12.90 -7.81
CA ARG A 122 -3.21 -13.39 -9.17
C ARG A 122 -4.14 -12.72 -10.16
N ILE A 123 -3.62 -12.45 -11.35
CA ILE A 123 -4.40 -11.93 -12.46
C ILE A 123 -4.32 -12.95 -13.59
N SER A 124 -5.46 -13.34 -14.15
CA SER A 124 -5.49 -14.24 -15.31
C SER A 124 -6.54 -13.76 -16.31
N LYS A 125 -6.24 -13.88 -17.60
CA LYS A 125 -7.21 -13.62 -18.66
C LYS A 125 -8.01 -14.88 -18.96
N GLU A 126 -9.33 -14.80 -18.88
CA GLU A 126 -10.22 -15.92 -19.23
C GLU A 126 -10.36 -16.02 -20.75
N GLU A 127 -10.12 -17.21 -21.32
CA GLU A 127 -10.09 -17.37 -22.78
C GLU A 127 -11.44 -17.13 -23.47
N LYS A 128 -12.55 -17.53 -22.84
CA LYS A 128 -13.89 -17.45 -23.45
C LYS A 128 -14.41 -16.01 -23.48
N THR A 129 -14.32 -15.31 -22.36
CA THR A 129 -14.88 -13.96 -22.23
C THR A 129 -13.85 -12.86 -22.53
N LYS A 130 -12.57 -13.22 -22.63
CA LYS A 130 -11.42 -12.30 -22.73
C LYS A 130 -11.30 -11.32 -21.56
N ARG A 131 -12.02 -11.58 -20.46
CA ARG A 131 -11.99 -10.75 -19.25
C ARG A 131 -10.78 -11.10 -18.39
N PHE A 132 -10.26 -10.09 -17.71
CA PHE A 132 -9.25 -10.26 -16.68
C PHE A 132 -9.94 -10.57 -15.34
N LEU A 133 -9.47 -11.63 -14.68
CA LEU A 133 -9.96 -12.11 -13.40
C LEU A 133 -8.93 -11.80 -12.32
N LEU A 134 -9.37 -11.16 -11.24
CA LEU A 134 -8.62 -11.09 -9.99
C LEU A 134 -8.89 -12.37 -9.19
N LYS A 135 -7.83 -13.12 -8.91
CA LYS A 135 -7.88 -14.41 -8.20
C LYS A 135 -7.07 -14.33 -6.92
N LYS A 136 -7.48 -15.14 -5.94
CA LYS A 136 -6.74 -15.28 -4.69
C LYS A 136 -5.31 -15.77 -4.96
N ALA A 137 -4.37 -15.33 -4.14
CA ALA A 137 -3.01 -15.85 -4.09
C ALA A 137 -3.01 -17.37 -3.86
N ALA A 138 -1.90 -18.04 -4.16
CA ALA A 138 -1.72 -19.45 -3.85
C ALA A 138 -1.85 -19.73 -2.34
N THR A 139 -1.46 -18.77 -1.49
CA THR A 139 -1.58 -18.85 -0.04
C THR A 139 -2.62 -17.89 0.51
N LEU A 140 -3.67 -18.44 1.14
CA LEU A 140 -4.76 -17.64 1.69
C LEU A 140 -4.35 -16.73 2.86
N THR A 141 -3.36 -17.13 3.66
CA THR A 141 -2.94 -16.38 4.87
C THR A 141 -2.34 -15.02 4.55
N LYS A 142 -1.85 -14.83 3.33
CA LYS A 142 -1.29 -13.56 2.84
C LYS A 142 -2.07 -13.00 1.65
N ASP A 143 -3.23 -13.56 1.32
CA ASP A 143 -4.05 -13.09 0.20
C ASP A 143 -4.46 -11.63 0.40
N GLN A 144 -4.22 -10.81 -0.63
CA GLN A 144 -4.50 -9.37 -0.61
C GLN A 144 -5.58 -8.96 -1.62
N THR A 145 -6.32 -9.92 -2.19
CA THR A 145 -7.39 -9.60 -3.15
C THR A 145 -8.49 -8.71 -2.56
N TYR A 146 -8.72 -8.81 -1.24
CA TYR A 146 -9.62 -7.91 -0.51
C TYR A 146 -9.26 -6.44 -0.70
N ALA A 147 -7.97 -6.08 -0.76
CA ALA A 147 -7.54 -4.70 -0.94
C ALA A 147 -7.60 -4.22 -2.41
N LEU A 148 -7.95 -5.11 -3.34
CA LEU A 148 -7.84 -4.92 -4.79
C LEU A 148 -9.19 -5.07 -5.51
N TYR A 149 -10.30 -5.23 -4.79
CA TYR A 149 -11.61 -5.50 -5.40
C TYR A 149 -12.12 -4.39 -6.34
N ASN A 150 -11.63 -3.16 -6.18
CA ASN A 150 -12.01 -1.99 -6.99
C ASN A 150 -11.31 -1.92 -8.35
N LEU A 151 -10.39 -2.83 -8.68
CA LEU A 151 -9.63 -2.75 -9.92
C LEU A 151 -10.53 -2.98 -11.15
N THR A 152 -10.42 -2.05 -12.09
CA THR A 152 -11.14 -2.12 -13.37
C THR A 152 -10.48 -3.11 -14.32
N GLN A 153 -11.19 -3.52 -15.38
CA GLN A 153 -10.61 -4.39 -16.41
C GLN A 153 -9.39 -3.75 -17.09
N TYR A 154 -9.41 -2.43 -17.30
CA TYR A 154 -8.26 -1.71 -17.84
C TYR A 154 -7.06 -1.79 -16.88
N GLN A 155 -7.26 -1.54 -15.59
CA GLN A 155 -6.18 -1.65 -14.60
C GLN A 155 -5.63 -3.07 -14.49
N LEU A 156 -6.52 -4.08 -14.43
CA LEU A 156 -6.11 -5.49 -14.39
C LEU A 156 -5.31 -5.89 -15.63
N ALA A 157 -5.67 -5.39 -16.81
CA ALA A 157 -4.96 -5.69 -18.05
C ALA A 157 -3.52 -5.14 -18.08
N HIS A 158 -3.25 -4.07 -17.34
CA HIS A 158 -1.94 -3.41 -17.27
C HIS A 158 -1.25 -3.64 -15.92
N THR A 159 -1.61 -4.71 -15.19
CA THR A 159 -1.03 -5.03 -13.89
C THR A 159 -0.44 -6.44 -13.86
N LEU A 160 0.78 -6.54 -13.31
CA LEU A 160 1.46 -7.79 -12.99
C LEU A 160 1.50 -8.00 -11.48
N MET A 161 1.34 -9.26 -11.04
CA MET A 161 1.38 -9.65 -9.63
C MET A 161 2.35 -10.83 -9.43
N PRO A 162 3.68 -10.57 -9.44
CA PRO A 162 4.68 -11.64 -9.49
C PRO A 162 4.67 -12.56 -8.28
N LEU A 163 4.18 -12.07 -7.13
CA LEU A 163 4.18 -12.84 -5.88
C LEU A 163 2.92 -13.72 -5.71
N GLY A 164 2.00 -13.69 -6.67
CA GLY A 164 0.69 -14.35 -6.54
C GLY A 164 0.75 -15.86 -6.33
N ASP A 165 1.81 -16.52 -6.80
CA ASP A 165 2.01 -17.96 -6.69
C ASP A 165 3.04 -18.36 -5.61
N TYR A 166 3.57 -17.38 -4.87
CA TYR A 166 4.59 -17.62 -3.84
C TYR A 166 4.02 -17.45 -2.44
N THR A 167 4.53 -18.26 -1.52
CA THR A 167 4.37 -18.05 -0.08
C THR A 167 5.27 -16.91 0.40
N LYS A 168 4.98 -16.39 1.60
CA LYS A 168 5.84 -15.35 2.21
C LYS A 168 7.25 -15.86 2.51
N ASP A 169 7.36 -17.12 2.91
CA ASP A 169 8.63 -17.73 3.27
C ASP A 169 9.51 -17.94 2.03
N GLU A 170 8.94 -18.38 0.91
CA GLU A 170 9.65 -18.45 -0.37
C GLU A 170 10.13 -17.07 -0.83
N VAL A 171 9.29 -16.03 -0.70
CA VAL A 171 9.70 -14.65 -1.03
C VAL A 171 10.86 -14.19 -0.15
N ARG A 172 10.83 -14.48 1.16
CA ARG A 172 11.96 -14.17 2.05
C ARG A 172 13.22 -14.97 1.71
N GLN A 173 13.07 -16.25 1.35
CA GLN A 173 14.19 -17.09 0.94
C GLN A 173 14.84 -16.56 -0.34
N ILE A 174 14.05 -16.21 -1.36
CA ILE A 174 14.56 -15.59 -2.59
C ILE A 174 15.34 -14.31 -2.27
N ALA A 175 14.80 -13.46 -1.40
CA ALA A 175 15.48 -12.23 -0.99
C ALA A 175 16.84 -12.50 -0.31
N GLN A 176 16.93 -13.55 0.51
CA GLN A 176 18.18 -13.97 1.14
C GLN A 176 19.18 -14.55 0.13
N ASP A 177 18.71 -15.41 -0.76
CA ASP A 177 19.54 -16.10 -1.76
C ASP A 177 20.22 -15.13 -2.72
N ILE A 178 19.51 -14.05 -3.11
CA ILE A 178 20.08 -12.99 -3.96
C ILE A 178 20.77 -11.87 -3.15
N GLY A 179 20.83 -12.01 -1.82
CA GLY A 179 21.54 -11.11 -0.92
C GLY A 179 20.93 -9.71 -0.81
N LEU A 180 19.60 -9.56 -0.88
CA LEU A 180 18.96 -8.25 -0.72
C LEU A 180 19.17 -7.71 0.70
N VAL A 181 19.59 -6.44 0.81
CA VAL A 181 19.74 -5.75 2.11
C VAL A 181 18.45 -5.74 2.93
N VAL A 182 17.30 -5.72 2.25
CA VAL A 182 15.98 -5.70 2.91
C VAL A 182 15.49 -7.08 3.35
N ALA A 183 16.21 -8.18 3.08
CA ALA A 183 15.71 -9.55 3.25
C ALA A 183 15.20 -9.88 4.68
N THR A 184 15.78 -9.26 5.71
CA THR A 184 15.38 -9.45 7.12
C THR A 184 14.39 -8.41 7.61
N LYS A 185 14.04 -7.41 6.80
CA LYS A 185 13.15 -6.31 7.19
C LYS A 185 11.76 -6.84 7.55
N PRO A 186 11.15 -6.38 8.65
CA PRO A 186 9.78 -6.73 8.98
C PRO A 186 8.80 -6.18 7.93
N ASP A 187 7.67 -6.87 7.77
CA ASP A 187 6.59 -6.39 6.91
C ASP A 187 6.03 -5.09 7.49
N SER A 188 5.67 -4.13 6.64
CA SER A 188 4.94 -2.95 7.09
C SER A 188 3.53 -3.36 7.49
N GLN A 189 3.19 -3.08 8.74
CA GLN A 189 1.86 -3.27 9.31
C GLN A 189 1.28 -1.90 9.67
N GLU A 190 -0.05 -1.80 9.79
CA GLU A 190 -0.78 -0.59 10.11
C GLU A 190 -0.79 0.51 9.03
N ILE A 191 -1.52 1.61 9.30
CA ILE A 191 -1.74 2.72 8.37
C ILE A 191 -0.45 3.53 8.20
N CYS A 192 0.02 3.67 6.96
CA CYS A 192 1.36 4.20 6.66
C CYS A 192 1.61 5.66 7.06
N PHE A 193 0.57 6.46 7.31
CA PHE A 193 0.68 7.85 7.73
C PHE A 193 0.41 8.06 9.24
N ILE A 194 0.24 6.98 10.01
CA ILE A 194 0.01 7.01 11.46
C ILE A 194 1.01 6.05 12.13
N PRO A 195 2.28 6.46 12.26
CA PRO A 195 3.38 5.56 12.65
C PRO A 195 3.32 5.11 14.11
N ASP A 196 2.64 5.86 14.99
CA ASP A 196 2.46 5.54 16.41
C ASP A 196 1.16 4.78 16.71
N HIS A 197 0.38 4.47 15.66
CA HIS A 197 -0.90 3.78 15.74
C HIS A 197 -1.98 4.51 16.56
N ASN A 198 -1.76 5.79 16.85
CA ASN A 198 -2.71 6.60 17.61
C ASN A 198 -3.67 7.34 16.67
N TYR A 199 -4.68 6.61 16.21
CA TYR A 199 -5.71 7.12 15.29
C TYR A 199 -6.45 8.35 15.85
N GLY A 200 -6.81 8.33 17.13
CA GLY A 200 -7.50 9.43 17.79
C GLY A 200 -6.67 10.71 17.78
N ARG A 201 -5.40 10.63 18.21
CA ARG A 201 -4.46 11.76 18.17
C ARG A 201 -4.31 12.32 16.76
N TYR A 202 -4.12 11.46 15.76
CA TYR A 202 -4.00 11.89 14.37
C TYR A 202 -5.24 12.65 13.88
N ILE A 203 -6.44 12.17 14.19
CA ILE A 203 -7.70 12.81 13.81
C ILE A 203 -7.86 14.18 14.51
N GLU A 204 -7.47 14.29 15.78
CA GLU A 204 -7.51 15.54 16.55
C GLU A 204 -6.52 16.58 16.03
N GLU A 205 -5.31 16.16 15.64
CA GLU A 205 -4.29 17.05 15.09
C GLU A 205 -4.67 17.60 13.70
N HIS A 206 -5.41 16.81 12.90
CA HIS A 206 -5.75 17.15 11.51
C HIS A 206 -7.19 17.64 11.32
N THR A 207 -7.99 17.73 12.38
CA THR A 207 -9.38 18.18 12.27
C THR A 207 -9.82 19.01 13.46
N THR A 208 -10.77 19.92 13.24
CA THR A 208 -11.46 20.64 14.32
C THR A 208 -12.60 19.81 14.93
N PHE A 209 -12.65 18.50 14.69
CA PHE A 209 -13.74 17.66 15.16
C PHE A 209 -13.49 17.29 16.63
N PRO A 210 -14.35 17.73 17.56
CA PRO A 210 -14.11 17.47 18.98
C PRO A 210 -14.32 16.00 19.30
N ALA A 211 -13.43 15.41 20.09
CA ALA A 211 -13.72 14.20 20.85
C ALA A 211 -14.77 14.53 21.93
N SER A 212 -16.04 14.54 21.52
CA SER A 212 -17.16 14.83 22.42
C SER A 212 -17.50 13.59 23.24
N PRO A 213 -17.42 13.63 24.57
CA PRO A 213 -17.82 12.53 25.41
C PRO A 213 -19.30 12.18 25.20
N GLY A 214 -19.62 10.89 25.32
CA GLY A 214 -20.98 10.40 25.19
C GLY A 214 -21.20 9.19 26.08
N ASN A 215 -22.43 8.67 26.10
CA ASN A 215 -22.79 7.52 26.93
C ASN A 215 -22.65 6.22 26.13
N PHE A 216 -22.11 5.18 26.76
CA PHE A 216 -22.36 3.82 26.32
C PHE A 216 -23.78 3.45 26.72
N ILE A 217 -24.59 3.00 25.75
CA ILE A 217 -26.01 2.66 25.94
C ILE A 217 -26.20 1.20 25.51
N ASP A 218 -26.89 0.41 26.33
CA ASP A 218 -27.27 -0.96 25.97
C ASP A 218 -28.49 -1.03 25.03
N GLN A 219 -28.90 -2.24 24.65
CA GLN A 219 -30.05 -2.44 23.77
C GLN A 219 -31.39 -2.04 24.42
N GLN A 220 -31.43 -1.88 25.75
CA GLN A 220 -32.59 -1.48 26.54
C GLN A 220 -32.62 0.03 26.81
N GLY A 221 -31.60 0.77 26.39
CA GLY A 221 -31.47 2.21 26.62
C GLY A 221 -30.81 2.59 27.95
N GLN A 222 -30.28 1.63 28.72
CA GLN A 222 -29.59 1.92 29.98
C GLN A 222 -28.16 2.39 29.72
N SER A 223 -27.74 3.41 30.48
CA SER A 223 -26.37 3.90 30.42
C SER A 223 -25.43 2.98 31.20
N LEU A 224 -24.40 2.49 30.52
CA LEU A 224 -23.37 1.61 31.07
C LEU A 224 -22.10 2.36 31.49
N GLY A 225 -21.97 3.64 31.12
CA GLY A 225 -20.78 4.47 31.36
C GLY A 225 -20.62 5.56 30.30
N GLN A 226 -19.45 6.21 30.29
CA GLN A 226 -19.11 7.27 29.34
C GLN A 226 -17.88 6.92 28.50
N HIS A 227 -17.92 7.24 27.21
CA HIS A 227 -16.78 7.22 26.31
C HIS A 227 -16.21 8.63 26.13
N LYS A 228 -14.94 8.72 25.72
CA LYS A 228 -14.25 10.00 25.50
C LYS A 228 -14.60 10.67 24.17
N GLY A 229 -15.07 9.89 23.21
CA GLY A 229 -15.50 10.35 21.89
C GLY A 229 -15.54 9.18 20.92
N ILE A 230 -16.25 9.32 19.81
CA ILE A 230 -16.37 8.23 18.81
C ILE A 230 -15.07 7.96 18.03
N ILE A 231 -14.06 8.82 18.22
CA ILE A 231 -12.74 8.74 17.59
C ILE A 231 -11.64 8.30 18.58
N GLN A 232 -11.99 8.03 19.85
CA GLN A 232 -11.06 7.69 20.93
C GLN A 232 -11.27 6.27 21.47
#